data_AF-A0AB34FFU6-F1
#
_entry.id   AF-A0AB34FFU6-F1
#
_cell.length_a   1.000
_cell.length_b   1.000
_cell.length_c   1.000
_cell.angle_alpha   90.00
_cell.angle_beta   90.00
_cell.angle_gamma   90.00
#
_symmetry.space_group_name_H-M   'P 1'
#
loop_
_entity.id
_entity.type
_entity.pdbx_description
1 polymer ?
#
loop_
_entity_poly.entity_id
_entity_poly.type
_entity_poly.pdbx_seq_one_letter_code
_entity_poly.pdbx_strand_id
1 'polypeptide(L)'
;MSPQPSNSTPAAPPTHLIVVCCHGIWLGGPSAGHDESEWLIAPFQAGETPTFVKHIEEGLRAHAEDRDNSVLVFSGAATRPETRLSEAQSYANIAAENAHFGYTRARTPPEQQQQQQQQQQQQQQQQQQQQQQQQQQQQQQQQQQQQQQQQQQQDEPRILLEERALDSFSNVLFSLTLFRARLGAWPAALTVVGHAFKHPRMDAHLAAVGFPPSRTRHVGIDPPGVTRALLFLAEKETEEEMVVVVEKKGNWQEAKEVDALLRGIRDAEREWQADPQGKGSSLAGKRRRRNVWAAWQGVFEREVTDKGGLVTVGEGEDEMLVEGATRPWI
;
A
#
# COMPACT_ATOMS: atom_id res chain seq x y z
N MET A 1 36.02 -34.60 6.03
CA MET A 1 35.65 -33.31 6.64
C MET A 1 34.16 -33.14 6.41
N SER A 2 33.34 -33.27 7.45
CA SER A 2 31.90 -33.05 7.35
C SER A 2 31.63 -31.55 7.18
N PRO A 3 30.73 -31.13 6.27
CA PRO A 3 30.37 -29.72 6.16
C PRO A 3 29.61 -29.30 7.42
N GLN A 4 30.11 -28.25 8.08
CA GLN A 4 29.41 -27.62 9.20
C GLN A 4 28.13 -26.94 8.67
N PRO A 5 26.99 -27.08 9.36
CA PRO A 5 25.78 -26.35 9.00
C PRO A 5 26.05 -24.85 9.12
N SER A 6 25.71 -24.10 8.08
CA SER A 6 25.77 -22.64 8.08
C SER A 6 24.85 -22.11 9.18
N ASN A 7 25.45 -21.56 10.24
CA ASN A 7 24.75 -20.81 11.27
C ASN A 7 24.32 -19.45 10.70
N SER A 8 23.27 -19.43 9.86
CA SER A 8 22.58 -18.20 9.53
C SER A 8 21.62 -17.89 10.67
N THR A 9 21.99 -16.93 11.53
CA THR A 9 21.05 -16.34 12.49
C THR A 9 19.80 -15.89 11.72
N PRO A 10 18.57 -16.25 12.15
CA PRO A 10 17.37 -15.77 11.48
C PRO A 10 17.37 -14.23 11.50
N ALA A 11 17.11 -13.63 10.34
CA ALA A 11 17.02 -12.18 10.22
C ALA A 11 15.96 -11.65 11.20
N ALA A 12 16.24 -10.51 11.83
CA ALA A 12 15.29 -9.86 12.71
C ALA A 12 13.98 -9.55 11.94
N PRO A 13 12.80 -9.66 12.57
CA PRO A 13 11.55 -9.34 11.91
C PRO A 13 11.52 -7.86 11.52
N PRO A 14 10.87 -7.50 10.39
CA PRO A 14 10.74 -6.11 9.98
C PRO A 14 9.99 -5.30 11.04
N THR A 15 10.36 -4.04 11.19
CA THR A 15 9.79 -3.12 12.18
C THR A 15 9.19 -1.84 11.58
N HIS A 16 9.29 -1.64 10.27
CA HIS A 16 8.76 -0.47 9.59
C HIS A 16 7.49 -0.82 8.80
N LEU A 17 6.38 -0.17 9.12
CA LEU A 17 5.14 -0.29 8.38
C LEU A 17 5.03 0.88 7.38
N ILE A 18 4.81 0.57 6.11
CA ILE A 18 4.51 1.55 5.06
C ILE A 18 3.07 1.31 4.61
N VAL A 19 2.22 2.33 4.66
CA VAL A 19 0.80 2.24 4.29
C VAL A 19 0.54 3.15 3.10
N VAL A 20 0.06 2.58 2.00
CA VAL A 20 -0.50 3.33 0.86
C VAL A 20 -2.01 3.39 1.02
N CYS A 21 -2.55 4.60 1.23
CA CYS A 21 -3.98 4.84 1.31
C CYS A 21 -4.59 4.82 -0.10
N CYS A 22 -5.46 3.86 -0.37
CA CYS A 22 -6.08 3.73 -1.68
C CYS A 22 -7.30 4.66 -1.83
N HIS A 23 -7.62 5.06 -3.07
CA HIS A 23 -8.67 6.02 -3.40
C HIS A 23 -9.50 5.67 -4.64
N GLY A 24 -9.18 4.59 -5.36
CA GLY A 24 -9.86 4.18 -6.59
C GLY A 24 -9.58 2.72 -6.91
N ILE A 25 -10.36 2.14 -7.81
CA ILE A 25 -10.22 0.73 -8.18
C ILE A 25 -9.84 0.64 -9.65
N TRP A 26 -8.67 0.12 -9.93
CA TRP A 26 -8.30 -0.25 -11.29
C TRP A 26 -8.90 -1.60 -11.68
N LEU A 27 -9.65 -1.62 -12.79
CA LEU A 27 -10.38 -2.80 -13.27
C LEU A 27 -9.53 -3.71 -14.15
N GLY A 28 -8.31 -3.29 -14.49
CA GLY A 28 -7.46 -3.95 -15.47
C GLY A 28 -7.58 -3.30 -16.85
N GLY A 29 -6.51 -3.37 -17.64
CA GLY A 29 -6.51 -2.91 -19.01
C GLY A 29 -5.12 -2.80 -19.64
N PRO A 30 -5.05 -2.58 -20.95
CA PRO A 30 -3.79 -2.62 -21.71
C PRO A 30 -2.84 -1.47 -21.40
N SER A 31 -3.30 -0.40 -20.77
CA SER A 31 -2.47 0.74 -20.40
C SER A 31 -1.84 0.61 -19.01
N ALA A 32 -2.07 -0.52 -18.32
CA ALA A 32 -1.52 -0.79 -16.99
C ALA A 32 -1.79 0.32 -15.96
N GLY A 33 -2.97 0.96 -16.05
CA GLY A 33 -3.39 2.03 -15.14
C GLY A 33 -3.16 3.46 -15.66
N HIS A 34 -2.62 3.65 -16.86
CA HIS A 34 -2.41 4.99 -17.44
C HIS A 34 -3.67 5.61 -18.06
N ASP A 35 -4.64 4.79 -18.48
CA ASP A 35 -5.92 5.23 -19.03
C ASP A 35 -6.98 5.26 -17.92
N GLU A 36 -7.54 6.44 -17.65
CA GLU A 36 -8.55 6.63 -16.62
C GLU A 36 -9.83 5.81 -16.86
N SER A 37 -10.13 5.43 -18.11
CA SER A 37 -11.28 4.57 -18.41
C SER A 37 -11.15 3.14 -17.86
N GLU A 38 -9.93 2.73 -17.48
CA GLU A 38 -9.67 1.47 -16.78
C GLU A 38 -9.95 1.55 -15.27
N TRP A 39 -10.30 2.74 -14.76
CA TRP A 39 -10.50 2.99 -13.34
C TRP A 39 -11.97 3.23 -13.00
N LEU A 40 -12.39 2.62 -11.90
CA LEU A 40 -13.65 2.92 -11.24
C LEU A 40 -13.41 3.92 -10.11
N ILE A 41 -13.78 5.18 -10.38
CA ILE A 41 -13.57 6.33 -9.50
C ILE A 41 -14.86 7.15 -9.33
N ALA A 42 -14.95 7.97 -8.28
CA ALA A 42 -16.06 8.91 -8.14
C ALA A 42 -15.92 10.05 -9.16
N PRO A 43 -17.02 10.70 -9.57
CA PRO A 43 -16.96 11.83 -10.53
C PRO A 43 -16.03 12.97 -10.11
N PHE A 44 -15.91 13.24 -8.80
CA PHE A 44 -15.02 14.29 -8.29
C PHE A 44 -13.53 13.94 -8.34
N GLN A 45 -13.19 12.69 -8.66
CA GLN A 45 -11.82 12.19 -8.77
C GLN A 45 -11.33 12.13 -10.22
N ALA A 46 -12.11 12.67 -11.17
CA ALA A 46 -11.72 12.72 -12.58
C ALA A 46 -10.36 13.42 -12.73
N GLY A 47 -9.44 12.80 -13.47
CA GLY A 47 -8.06 13.25 -13.64
C GLY A 47 -7.11 12.95 -12.48
N GLU A 48 -7.56 12.27 -11.42
CA GLU A 48 -6.71 11.92 -10.27
C GLU A 48 -5.96 10.59 -10.45
N THR A 49 -6.31 9.77 -11.43
CA THR A 49 -5.74 8.41 -11.61
C THR A 49 -4.21 8.37 -11.74
N PRO A 50 -3.51 9.32 -12.40
CA PRO A 50 -2.04 9.34 -12.39
C PRO A 50 -1.45 9.57 -10.99
N THR A 51 -2.18 10.25 -10.11
CA THR A 51 -1.75 10.45 -8.71
C THR A 51 -1.87 9.15 -7.91
N PHE A 52 -2.89 8.34 -8.18
CA PHE A 52 -3.04 7.02 -7.54
C PHE A 52 -1.89 6.08 -7.93
N VAL A 53 -1.51 6.07 -9.21
CA VAL A 53 -0.30 5.34 -9.68
C VAL A 53 0.95 5.84 -8.96
N LYS A 54 1.13 7.16 -8.82
CA LYS A 54 2.26 7.72 -8.05
C LYS A 54 2.25 7.32 -6.57
N HIS A 55 1.08 7.18 -5.94
CA HIS A 55 1.01 6.66 -4.57
C HIS A 55 1.54 5.23 -4.48
N ILE A 56 1.23 4.38 -5.49
CA ILE A 56 1.75 3.02 -5.60
C ILE A 56 3.27 3.04 -5.76
N GLU A 57 3.77 3.83 -6.72
CA GLU A 57 5.21 3.98 -6.97
C GLU A 57 5.97 4.43 -5.71
N GLU A 58 5.46 5.44 -5.00
CA GLU A 58 6.11 5.97 -3.80
C GLU A 58 6.09 5.00 -2.62
N GLY A 59 5.01 4.22 -2.47
CA GLY A 59 4.96 3.13 -1.49
C GLY A 59 5.97 2.03 -1.78
N LEU A 60 6.08 1.63 -3.05
CA LEU A 60 7.06 0.64 -3.50
C LEU A 60 8.50 1.15 -3.38
N ARG A 61 8.75 2.43 -3.71
CA ARG A 61 10.05 3.08 -3.54
C ARG A 61 10.46 3.09 -2.08
N ALA A 62 9.59 3.55 -1.18
CA ALA A 62 9.86 3.57 0.25
C ALA A 62 10.11 2.15 0.80
N HIS A 63 9.38 1.15 0.32
CA HIS A 63 9.60 -0.24 0.69
C HIS A 63 10.93 -0.77 0.18
N ALA A 64 11.31 -0.44 -1.06
CA ALA A 64 12.59 -0.85 -1.63
C ALA A 64 13.79 -0.22 -0.93
N GLU A 65 13.67 1.02 -0.45
CA GLU A 65 14.69 1.74 0.32
C GLU A 65 14.97 1.11 1.69
N ASP A 66 13.97 0.46 2.30
CA ASP A 66 14.07 -0.19 3.62
C ASP A 66 13.65 -1.67 3.55
N ARG A 67 14.04 -2.37 2.46
CA ARG A 67 13.50 -3.68 2.08
C ARG A 67 13.56 -4.71 3.21
N ASP A 68 14.70 -4.79 3.90
CA ASP A 68 14.95 -5.81 4.91
C ASP A 68 14.19 -5.57 6.21
N ASN A 69 13.73 -4.34 6.45
CA ASN A 69 13.09 -3.93 7.70
C ASN A 69 11.64 -3.44 7.53
N SER A 70 11.14 -3.34 6.31
CA SER A 70 9.79 -2.82 6.04
C SER A 70 8.79 -3.87 5.53
N VAL A 71 7.52 -3.55 5.72
CA VAL A 71 6.34 -4.16 5.11
C VAL A 71 5.51 -3.07 4.48
N LEU A 72 5.15 -3.25 3.21
CA LEU A 72 4.22 -2.39 2.49
C LEU A 72 2.79 -2.93 2.65
N VAL A 73 1.84 -2.05 2.92
CA VAL A 73 0.42 -2.36 2.97
C VAL A 73 -0.31 -1.45 2.00
N PHE A 74 -0.96 -2.03 0.99
CA PHE A 74 -2.02 -1.33 0.26
C PHE A 74 -3.29 -1.43 1.10
N SER A 75 -3.87 -0.29 1.47
CA SER A 75 -5.01 -0.24 2.38
C SER A 75 -6.20 0.49 1.76
N GLY A 76 -7.31 -0.23 1.63
CA GLY A 76 -8.56 0.26 1.08
C GLY A 76 -9.48 -0.89 0.69
N ALA A 77 -10.69 -0.89 1.23
CA ALA A 77 -11.73 -1.85 0.90
C ALA A 77 -12.35 -1.58 -0.46
N ALA A 78 -13.16 -2.52 -0.93
CA ALA A 78 -14.04 -2.24 -2.05
C ALA A 78 -15.22 -1.37 -1.63
N THR A 79 -15.21 -0.15 -2.14
CA THR A 79 -16.26 0.84 -1.89
C THR A 79 -17.33 0.85 -2.99
N ARG A 80 -17.28 -0.13 -3.91
CA ARG A 80 -18.01 -0.15 -5.18
C ARG A 80 -18.68 -1.52 -5.45
N PRO A 81 -20.01 -1.57 -5.62
CA PRO A 81 -20.71 -2.83 -5.91
C PRO A 81 -20.45 -3.36 -7.33
N GLU A 82 -19.91 -2.54 -8.23
CA GLU A 82 -19.69 -2.87 -9.65
C GLU A 82 -18.53 -3.87 -9.86
N THR A 83 -17.71 -4.12 -8.84
CA THR A 83 -16.53 -4.98 -8.93
C THR A 83 -16.44 -5.96 -7.76
N ARG A 84 -15.56 -6.95 -7.90
CA ARG A 84 -15.09 -7.85 -6.84
C ARG A 84 -13.64 -7.59 -6.44
N LEU A 85 -13.07 -6.45 -6.85
CA LEU A 85 -11.74 -6.00 -6.45
C LEU A 85 -11.85 -4.95 -5.33
N SER A 86 -11.06 -5.11 -4.27
CA SER A 86 -10.83 -4.03 -3.31
C SER A 86 -9.90 -2.99 -3.92
N GLU A 87 -9.91 -1.78 -3.37
CA GLU A 87 -8.95 -0.76 -3.76
C GLU A 87 -7.51 -1.27 -3.53
N ALA A 88 -7.25 -1.91 -2.38
CA ALA A 88 -5.95 -2.52 -2.05
C ALA A 88 -5.50 -3.59 -3.06
N GLN A 89 -6.37 -4.54 -3.41
CA GLN A 89 -6.07 -5.56 -4.41
C GLN A 89 -5.82 -4.94 -5.79
N SER A 90 -6.60 -3.92 -6.16
CA SER A 90 -6.41 -3.23 -7.45
C SER A 90 -5.06 -2.50 -7.55
N TYR A 91 -4.58 -1.92 -6.45
CA TYR A 91 -3.26 -1.28 -6.38
C TYR A 91 -2.14 -2.33 -6.48
N ALA A 92 -2.31 -3.49 -5.83
CA ALA A 92 -1.38 -4.60 -5.99
C ALA A 92 -1.35 -5.16 -7.42
N ASN A 93 -2.50 -5.18 -8.11
CA ASN A 93 -2.58 -5.59 -9.52
C ASN A 93 -1.81 -4.62 -10.42
N ILE A 94 -1.98 -3.29 -10.25
CA ILE A 94 -1.19 -2.29 -10.99
C ILE A 94 0.30 -2.48 -10.73
N ALA A 95 0.68 -2.66 -9.46
CA ALA A 95 2.07 -2.90 -9.10
C ALA A 95 2.61 -4.13 -9.85
N ALA A 96 1.91 -5.26 -9.85
CA ALA A 96 2.33 -6.47 -10.54
C ALA A 96 2.43 -6.28 -12.07
N GLU A 97 1.42 -5.66 -12.70
CA GLU A 97 1.36 -5.43 -14.15
C GLU A 97 2.46 -4.48 -14.64
N ASN A 98 2.92 -3.58 -13.78
CA ASN A 98 4.05 -2.69 -14.06
C ASN A 98 5.40 -3.24 -13.56
N ALA A 99 5.51 -4.55 -13.29
CA ALA A 99 6.72 -5.18 -12.73
C ALA A 99 7.27 -4.45 -11.48
N HIS A 100 6.34 -4.00 -10.64
CA HIS A 100 6.54 -3.17 -9.46
C HIS A 100 7.36 -1.90 -9.74
N PHE A 101 7.25 -1.36 -10.96
CA PHE A 101 7.97 -0.17 -11.43
C PHE A 101 9.50 -0.28 -11.27
N GLY A 102 10.03 -1.51 -11.33
CA GLY A 102 11.45 -1.78 -11.12
C GLY A 102 11.91 -1.73 -9.65
N TYR A 103 10.99 -1.51 -8.70
CA TYR A 103 11.27 -1.57 -7.27
C TYR A 103 11.26 -3.00 -6.70
N THR A 104 11.07 -4.04 -7.54
CA THR A 104 11.42 -5.42 -7.20
C THR A 104 12.71 -5.81 -7.91
N ARG A 105 13.58 -6.57 -7.24
CA ARG A 105 14.85 -6.99 -7.84
C ARG A 105 14.57 -8.02 -8.93
N ALA A 106 14.48 -7.58 -10.18
CA ALA A 106 14.58 -8.49 -11.31
C ALA A 106 16.00 -9.07 -11.33
N ARG A 107 16.14 -10.38 -11.10
CA ARG A 107 17.35 -11.11 -11.52
C ARG A 107 17.40 -11.00 -13.05
N THR A 108 18.37 -10.25 -13.58
CA THR A 108 18.76 -10.30 -14.99
C THR A 108 19.25 -11.71 -15.31
N PRO A 109 18.69 -12.41 -16.32
CA PRO A 109 19.39 -13.53 -16.94
C PRO A 109 20.48 -12.98 -17.87
N PRO A 110 21.72 -13.49 -17.84
CA PRO A 110 22.66 -13.23 -18.92
C PRO A 110 22.29 -14.06 -20.16
N GLU A 111 22.16 -13.40 -21.31
CA GLU A 111 22.25 -14.04 -22.63
C GLU A 111 23.66 -14.60 -22.84
N GLN A 112 23.77 -15.83 -23.37
CA GLN A 112 24.88 -16.22 -24.25
C GLN A 112 24.51 -17.44 -25.11
N GLN A 113 24.71 -17.26 -26.42
CA GLN A 113 24.61 -18.24 -27.51
C GLN A 113 25.59 -19.42 -27.32
N GLN A 114 25.27 -20.60 -27.86
CA GLN A 114 26.23 -21.23 -28.78
C GLN A 114 25.64 -22.26 -29.76
N GLN A 115 26.08 -22.08 -31.00
CA GLN A 115 26.12 -23.03 -32.10
C GLN A 115 27.05 -24.21 -31.81
N GLN A 116 26.62 -25.36 -32.34
CA GLN A 116 27.33 -26.25 -33.28
C GLN A 116 27.65 -27.70 -32.84
N GLN A 117 27.03 -28.57 -33.64
CA GLN A 117 27.37 -29.95 -33.91
C GLN A 117 28.74 -30.05 -34.61
N GLN A 118 29.66 -30.85 -34.08
CA GLN A 118 30.53 -31.75 -34.84
C GLN A 118 31.48 -32.50 -33.89
N GLN A 119 31.18 -33.77 -33.58
CA GLN A 119 32.16 -34.86 -33.37
C GLN A 119 31.41 -36.18 -33.10
N GLN A 120 30.95 -36.83 -34.18
CA GLN A 120 30.08 -38.02 -34.12
C GLN A 120 30.82 -39.35 -34.36
N GLN A 121 32.15 -39.40 -34.31
CA GLN A 121 32.91 -40.64 -34.60
C GLN A 121 33.93 -41.08 -33.52
N GLN A 122 34.02 -40.39 -32.36
CA GLN A 122 34.60 -40.96 -31.12
C GLN A 122 33.51 -41.50 -30.16
N GLN A 123 32.26 -41.59 -30.62
CA GLN A 123 31.06 -41.63 -29.78
C GLN A 123 30.75 -42.95 -29.06
N GLN A 124 31.28 -44.11 -29.44
CA GLN A 124 30.82 -45.36 -28.78
C GLN A 124 31.57 -45.74 -27.49
N GLN A 125 32.85 -45.39 -27.33
CA GLN A 125 33.53 -45.55 -26.03
C GLN A 125 33.39 -44.31 -25.13
N GLN A 126 33.26 -43.11 -25.71
CA GLN A 126 32.85 -41.93 -24.95
C GLN A 126 31.39 -42.02 -24.46
N GLN A 127 30.48 -42.77 -25.12
CA GLN A 127 29.07 -42.83 -24.71
C GLN A 127 28.85 -43.40 -23.29
N GLN A 128 29.65 -44.38 -22.85
CA GLN A 128 29.51 -44.89 -21.47
C GLN A 128 30.06 -43.93 -20.42
N GLN A 129 31.21 -43.27 -20.68
CA GLN A 129 31.71 -42.23 -19.78
C GLN A 129 30.83 -40.97 -19.83
N GLN A 130 30.26 -40.62 -20.99
CA GLN A 130 29.28 -39.53 -21.12
C GLN A 130 27.98 -39.84 -20.43
N GLN A 131 27.48 -41.08 -20.41
CA GLN A 131 26.27 -41.41 -19.64
C GLN A 131 26.49 -41.22 -18.13
N GLN A 132 27.65 -41.60 -17.60
CA GLN A 132 27.97 -41.32 -16.20
C GLN A 132 28.17 -39.82 -15.93
N GLN A 133 28.85 -39.08 -16.81
CA GLN A 133 28.99 -37.63 -16.68
C GLN A 133 27.66 -36.89 -16.86
N GLN A 134 26.76 -37.33 -17.74
CA GLN A 134 25.42 -36.75 -17.91
C GLN A 134 24.55 -37.01 -16.69
N GLN A 135 24.62 -38.20 -16.07
CA GLN A 135 23.90 -38.44 -14.82
C GLN A 135 24.43 -37.55 -13.68
N GLN A 136 25.75 -37.35 -13.57
CA GLN A 136 26.31 -36.41 -12.59
C GLN A 136 25.94 -34.96 -12.90
N GLN A 137 25.95 -34.54 -14.16
CA GLN A 137 25.51 -33.19 -14.55
C GLN A 137 24.02 -32.98 -14.32
N GLN A 138 23.16 -33.97 -14.61
CA GLN A 138 21.73 -33.87 -14.30
C GLN A 138 21.48 -33.81 -12.80
N GLN A 139 22.21 -34.56 -11.97
CA GLN A 139 22.11 -34.44 -10.52
C GLN A 139 22.60 -33.09 -10.02
N GLN A 140 23.69 -32.54 -10.56
CA GLN A 140 24.14 -31.18 -10.22
C GLN A 140 23.16 -30.10 -10.69
N GLN A 141 22.55 -30.24 -11.87
CA GLN A 141 21.51 -29.32 -12.35
C GLN A 141 20.24 -29.42 -11.50
N GLN A 142 19.82 -30.61 -11.08
CA GLN A 142 18.68 -30.76 -10.16
C GLN A 142 18.98 -30.17 -8.79
N GLN A 143 20.21 -30.33 -8.25
CA GLN A 143 20.60 -29.68 -7.01
C GLN A 143 20.68 -28.15 -7.15
N GLN A 144 21.18 -27.62 -8.28
CA GLN A 144 21.16 -26.18 -8.55
C GLN A 144 19.74 -25.64 -8.74
N GLN A 145 18.84 -26.36 -9.42
CA GLN A 145 17.44 -25.96 -9.53
C GLN A 145 16.73 -26.01 -8.18
N GLN A 146 16.99 -26.99 -7.32
CA GLN A 146 16.45 -27.01 -5.96
C GLN A 146 16.99 -25.86 -5.10
N GLN A 147 18.29 -25.52 -5.21
CA GLN A 147 18.84 -24.33 -4.54
C GLN A 147 18.28 -23.01 -5.10
N GLN A 148 18.01 -22.92 -6.40
CA GLN A 148 17.37 -21.74 -6.99
C GLN A 148 15.90 -21.62 -6.58
N GLN A 149 15.14 -22.72 -6.49
CA GLN A 149 13.77 -22.70 -5.99
C GLN A 149 13.71 -22.32 -4.50
N GLN A 150 14.66 -22.78 -3.68
CA GLN A 150 14.75 -22.36 -2.27
C GLN A 150 15.18 -20.89 -2.10
N GLN A 151 15.97 -20.32 -3.02
CA GLN A 151 16.28 -18.88 -3.01
C GLN A 151 15.14 -18.02 -3.56
N GLN A 152 14.30 -18.52 -4.47
CA GLN A 152 13.15 -17.77 -5.00
C GLN A 152 12.04 -17.59 -3.95
N GLN A 153 11.90 -18.50 -2.98
CA GLN A 153 10.88 -18.38 -1.92
C GLN A 153 11.20 -17.34 -0.84
N GLN A 154 12.41 -16.77 -0.82
CA GLN A 154 12.83 -15.79 0.21
C GLN A 154 12.74 -14.33 -0.25
N ASP A 155 12.42 -14.07 -1.52
CA ASP A 155 12.50 -12.73 -2.15
C ASP A 155 11.13 -12.16 -2.59
N GLU A 156 10.01 -12.78 -2.20
CA GLU A 156 8.70 -12.17 -2.44
C GLU A 156 8.60 -10.85 -1.65
N PRO A 157 8.23 -9.73 -2.30
CA PRO A 157 8.14 -8.45 -1.63
C PRO A 157 7.10 -8.54 -0.51
N ARG A 158 7.43 -8.00 0.68
CA ARG A 158 6.56 -8.03 1.86
C ARG A 158 5.43 -7.02 1.69
N ILE A 159 4.53 -7.31 0.77
CA ILE A 159 3.35 -6.52 0.44
C ILE A 159 2.14 -7.27 1.00
N LEU A 160 1.42 -6.62 1.92
CA LEU A 160 0.16 -7.11 2.45
C LEU A 160 -1.00 -6.26 1.90
N LEU A 161 -2.19 -6.83 1.95
CA LEU A 161 -3.43 -6.15 1.57
C LEU A 161 -4.28 -5.96 2.82
N GLU A 162 -4.70 -4.72 3.06
CA GLU A 162 -5.73 -4.39 4.02
C GLU A 162 -6.99 -4.00 3.21
N GLU A 163 -7.92 -4.95 3.08
CA GLU A 163 -9.11 -4.83 2.22
C GLU A 163 -10.40 -4.48 2.99
N ARG A 164 -10.28 -4.04 4.25
CA ARG A 164 -11.41 -3.70 5.14
C ARG A 164 -11.53 -2.20 5.37
N ALA A 165 -10.47 -1.43 5.17
CA ALA A 165 -10.45 -0.02 5.50
C ALA A 165 -11.38 0.80 4.59
N LEU A 166 -12.40 1.39 5.19
CA LEU A 166 -13.39 2.22 4.47
C LEU A 166 -13.09 3.71 4.54
N ASP A 167 -12.13 4.14 5.37
CA ASP A 167 -11.69 5.53 5.51
C ASP A 167 -10.23 5.65 5.95
N SER A 168 -9.75 6.90 6.01
CA SER A 168 -8.35 7.18 6.35
C SER A 168 -7.97 6.84 7.79
N PHE A 169 -8.92 6.77 8.74
CA PHE A 169 -8.63 6.31 10.09
C PHE A 169 -8.41 4.80 10.09
N SER A 170 -9.31 4.04 9.46
CA SER A 170 -9.18 2.60 9.29
C SER A 170 -7.94 2.21 8.47
N ASN A 171 -7.54 3.00 7.48
CA ASN A 171 -6.31 2.73 6.72
C ASN A 171 -5.09 2.58 7.63
N VAL A 172 -5.00 3.42 8.67
CA VAL A 172 -3.90 3.35 9.64
C VAL A 172 -4.14 2.24 10.65
N LEU A 173 -5.29 2.26 11.34
CA LEU A 173 -5.54 1.36 12.45
C LEU A 173 -5.55 -0.12 12.00
N PHE A 174 -6.21 -0.43 10.89
CA PHE A 174 -6.28 -1.81 10.40
C PHE A 174 -4.94 -2.28 9.82
N SER A 175 -4.15 -1.39 9.23
CA SER A 175 -2.79 -1.74 8.79
C SER A 175 -1.86 -2.03 9.97
N LEU A 176 -1.99 -1.29 11.09
CA LEU A 176 -1.24 -1.56 12.32
C LEU A 176 -1.59 -2.93 12.90
N THR A 177 -2.88 -3.26 13.00
CA THR A 177 -3.32 -4.54 13.55
C THR A 177 -3.05 -5.70 12.60
N LEU A 178 -3.11 -5.48 11.29
CA LEU A 178 -2.68 -6.43 10.28
C LEU A 178 -1.18 -6.74 10.40
N PHE A 179 -0.32 -5.71 10.49
CA PHE A 179 1.11 -5.87 10.70
C PHE A 179 1.39 -6.74 11.93
N ARG A 180 0.70 -6.43 13.03
CA ARG A 180 0.80 -7.20 14.27
C ARG A 180 0.35 -8.65 14.10
N ALA A 181 -0.81 -8.87 13.48
CA ALA A 181 -1.34 -10.22 13.27
C ALA A 181 -0.40 -11.09 12.42
N ARG A 182 0.33 -10.49 11.48
CA ARG A 182 1.26 -11.23 10.61
C ARG A 182 2.67 -11.40 11.19
N LEU A 183 3.14 -10.46 12.01
CA LEU A 183 4.54 -10.45 12.48
C LEU A 183 4.70 -10.68 13.99
N GLY A 184 3.61 -10.67 14.75
CA GLY A 184 3.65 -10.84 16.21
C GLY A 184 4.20 -9.64 16.98
N ALA A 185 4.68 -8.59 16.30
CA ALA A 185 5.19 -7.35 16.89
C ALA A 185 4.49 -6.11 16.33
N TRP A 186 4.54 -4.99 17.06
CA TRP A 186 4.07 -3.69 16.59
C TRP A 186 5.19 -2.96 15.83
N PRO A 187 4.87 -2.15 14.80
CA PRO A 187 5.90 -1.45 14.05
C PRO A 187 6.58 -0.36 14.89
N ALA A 188 7.91 -0.30 14.78
CA ALA A 188 8.76 0.76 15.31
C ALA A 188 8.65 2.05 14.49
N ALA A 189 8.33 2.00 13.21
CA ALA A 189 8.17 3.19 12.37
C ALA A 189 6.94 3.06 11.45
N LEU A 190 6.33 4.18 11.10
CA LEU A 190 5.19 4.26 10.18
C LEU A 190 5.47 5.27 9.06
N THR A 191 5.30 4.87 7.81
CA THR A 191 5.21 5.78 6.68
C THR A 191 3.80 5.72 6.10
N VAL A 192 3.15 6.86 5.90
CA VAL A 192 1.82 6.94 5.27
C VAL A 192 1.93 7.67 3.93
N VAL A 193 1.58 6.98 2.86
CA VAL A 193 1.53 7.49 1.48
C VAL A 193 0.09 7.78 1.10
N GLY A 194 -0.17 8.97 0.56
CA GLY A 194 -1.50 9.39 0.12
C GLY A 194 -1.51 10.84 -0.34
N HIS A 195 -2.67 11.51 -0.28
CA HIS A 195 -2.74 12.92 -0.64
C HIS A 195 -2.12 13.85 0.41
N ALA A 196 -1.31 14.81 -0.04
CA ALA A 196 -0.68 15.82 0.81
C ALA A 196 -1.72 16.72 1.49
N PHE A 197 -2.79 17.10 0.79
CA PHE A 197 -3.86 17.90 1.40
C PHE A 197 -4.59 17.20 2.56
N LYS A 198 -4.45 15.86 2.70
CA LYS A 198 -5.04 15.09 3.81
C LYS A 198 -4.10 14.97 5.02
N HIS A 199 -2.88 15.51 4.97
CA HIS A 199 -1.92 15.39 6.07
C HIS A 199 -2.44 15.90 7.42
N PRO A 200 -3.05 17.10 7.53
CA PRO A 200 -3.55 17.57 8.83
C PRO A 200 -4.62 16.64 9.43
N ARG A 201 -5.47 16.07 8.57
CA ARG A 201 -6.44 15.05 8.97
C ARG A 201 -5.77 13.75 9.40
N MET A 202 -4.71 13.34 8.71
CA MET A 202 -3.95 12.15 9.06
C MET A 202 -3.23 12.32 10.41
N ASP A 203 -2.70 13.50 10.72
CA ASP A 203 -2.13 13.81 12.04
C ASP A 203 -3.18 13.63 13.15
N ALA A 204 -4.41 14.10 12.92
CA ALA A 204 -5.52 13.89 13.85
C ALA A 204 -5.85 12.40 14.03
N HIS A 205 -5.80 11.60 12.96
CA HIS A 205 -5.99 10.14 13.06
C HIS A 205 -4.86 9.48 13.87
N LEU A 206 -3.60 9.85 13.62
CA LEU A 206 -2.44 9.32 14.34
C LEU A 206 -2.50 9.66 15.82
N ALA A 207 -2.94 10.88 16.16
CA ALA A 207 -3.19 11.29 17.53
C ALA A 207 -4.30 10.47 18.19
N ALA A 208 -5.41 10.21 17.49
CA ALA A 208 -6.52 9.40 17.98
C ALA A 208 -6.15 7.92 18.18
N VAL A 209 -5.36 7.36 17.24
CA VAL A 209 -4.77 6.03 17.37
C VAL A 209 -3.75 6.00 18.52
N GLY A 210 -3.02 7.10 18.72
CA GLY A 210 -1.95 7.24 19.71
C GLY A 210 -0.61 6.73 19.18
N PHE A 211 -0.38 6.79 17.87
CA PHE A 211 0.92 6.44 17.27
C PHE A 211 1.84 7.67 17.26
N PRO A 212 3.11 7.56 17.70
CA PRO A 212 3.97 8.71 17.93
C PRO A 212 4.33 9.48 16.63
N PRO A 213 4.12 10.81 16.57
CA PRO A 213 4.50 11.62 15.41
C PRO A 213 5.99 11.56 15.09
N SER A 214 6.86 11.45 16.11
CA SER A 214 8.32 11.33 15.94
C SER A 214 8.77 10.05 15.21
N ARG A 215 7.88 9.06 15.09
CA ARG A 215 8.12 7.79 14.39
C ARG A 215 7.21 7.66 13.16
N THR A 216 6.60 8.76 12.72
CA THR A 216 5.72 8.79 11.56
C THR A 216 6.27 9.70 10.47
N ARG A 217 6.23 9.22 9.23
CA ARG A 217 6.58 9.98 8.02
C ARG A 217 5.37 10.04 7.10
N HIS A 218 5.13 11.21 6.51
CA HIS A 218 4.12 11.39 5.47
C HIS A 218 4.77 11.53 4.09
N VAL A 219 4.25 10.82 3.10
CA VAL A 219 4.59 10.99 1.68
C VAL A 219 3.31 11.42 0.96
N GLY A 220 3.20 12.73 0.79
CA GLY A 220 2.00 13.36 0.22
C GLY A 220 2.15 13.67 -1.26
N ILE A 221 1.19 13.23 -2.06
CA ILE A 221 1.13 13.49 -3.50
C ILE A 221 -0.29 13.94 -3.85
N ASP A 222 -0.41 15.16 -4.35
CA ASP A 222 -1.68 15.74 -4.76
C ASP A 222 -1.86 15.69 -6.28
N PRO A 223 -3.11 15.57 -6.75
CA PRO A 223 -3.43 15.82 -8.15
C PRO A 223 -3.04 17.25 -8.54
N PRO A 224 -2.53 17.48 -9.77
CA PRO A 224 -2.14 18.81 -10.22
C PRO A 224 -3.23 19.89 -10.04
N GLY A 225 -4.50 19.51 -10.23
CA GLY A 225 -5.65 20.40 -10.00
C GLY A 225 -5.77 20.86 -8.54
N VAL A 226 -5.58 19.95 -7.58
CA VAL A 226 -5.60 20.26 -6.15
C VAL A 226 -4.39 21.09 -5.76
N THR A 227 -3.19 20.75 -6.26
CA THR A 227 -1.98 21.55 -6.01
C THR A 227 -2.17 22.99 -6.50
N ARG A 228 -2.72 23.17 -7.71
CA ARG A 228 -2.99 24.51 -8.27
C ARG A 228 -4.02 25.27 -7.43
N ALA A 229 -5.08 24.61 -6.98
CA ALA A 229 -6.08 25.20 -6.10
C ALA A 229 -5.49 25.67 -4.78
N LEU A 230 -4.65 24.84 -4.14
CA LEU A 230 -3.99 25.17 -2.87
C LEU A 230 -2.95 26.29 -3.01
N LEU A 231 -2.15 26.30 -4.09
CA LEU A 231 -1.19 27.38 -4.36
C LEU A 231 -1.90 28.71 -4.62
N PHE A 232 -2.99 28.69 -5.38
CA PHE A 232 -3.79 29.90 -5.62
C PHE A 232 -4.29 30.53 -4.32
N LEU A 233 -4.59 29.73 -3.30
CA LEU A 233 -4.99 30.20 -1.98
C LEU A 233 -3.83 30.72 -1.15
N ALA A 234 -2.68 30.04 -1.18
CA ALA A 234 -1.51 30.49 -0.43
C ALA A 234 -1.03 31.88 -0.90
N GLU A 235 -1.33 32.26 -2.14
CA GLU A 235 -1.08 33.59 -2.71
C GLU A 235 -2.16 34.64 -2.38
N LYS A 236 -3.24 34.27 -1.67
CA LYS A 236 -4.34 35.16 -1.31
C LYS A 236 -4.51 35.18 0.20
N GLU A 237 -4.35 36.37 0.81
CA GLU A 237 -4.38 36.47 2.27
C GLU A 237 -5.82 36.38 2.82
N THR A 238 -6.85 36.67 1.99
CA THR A 238 -8.26 36.68 2.42
C THR A 238 -9.22 36.10 1.38
N GLU A 239 -10.39 35.63 1.85
CA GLU A 239 -11.50 35.18 0.98
C GLU A 239 -12.01 36.30 0.06
N GLU A 240 -11.94 37.56 0.50
CA GLU A 240 -12.34 38.75 -0.27
C GLU A 240 -11.42 38.98 -1.48
N GLU A 241 -10.10 38.80 -1.32
CA GLU A 241 -9.13 38.91 -2.42
C GLU A 241 -9.33 37.83 -3.48
N MET A 242 -9.73 36.62 -3.07
CA MET A 242 -10.07 35.55 -4.00
C MET A 242 -11.28 35.91 -4.87
N VAL A 243 -12.37 36.36 -4.25
CA VAL A 243 -13.60 36.74 -4.98
C VAL A 243 -13.28 37.85 -5.99
N VAL A 244 -12.47 38.84 -5.61
CA VAL A 244 -12.05 39.94 -6.51
C VAL A 244 -11.20 39.44 -7.69
N VAL A 245 -10.31 38.46 -7.48
CA VAL A 245 -9.47 37.91 -8.57
C VAL A 245 -10.29 37.08 -9.54
N VAL A 246 -11.23 36.29 -9.03
CA VAL A 246 -12.16 35.48 -9.83
C VAL A 246 -13.08 36.38 -10.66
N GLU A 247 -13.64 37.43 -10.05
CA GLU A 247 -14.43 38.45 -10.72
C GLU A 247 -13.68 39.07 -11.89
N LYS A 248 -12.43 39.48 -11.66
CA LYS A 248 -11.59 40.15 -12.67
C LYS A 248 -11.16 39.23 -13.82
N LYS A 249 -10.97 37.93 -13.55
CA LYS A 249 -10.55 36.94 -14.57
C LYS A 249 -11.73 36.25 -15.26
N GLY A 250 -12.96 36.48 -14.82
CA GLY A 250 -14.18 35.95 -15.43
C GLY A 250 -14.34 34.42 -15.34
N ASN A 251 -13.55 33.72 -14.52
CA ASN A 251 -13.59 32.26 -14.43
C ASN A 251 -14.34 31.76 -13.18
N TRP A 252 -15.63 32.08 -13.12
CA TRP A 252 -16.50 31.78 -11.98
C TRP A 252 -16.72 30.30 -11.69
N GLN A 253 -16.58 29.43 -12.70
CA GLN A 253 -16.80 28.00 -12.53
C GLN A 253 -15.63 27.34 -11.79
N GLU A 254 -14.39 27.62 -12.23
CA GLU A 254 -13.15 27.14 -11.58
C GLU A 254 -13.11 27.57 -10.10
N ALA A 255 -13.53 28.81 -9.80
CA ALA A 255 -13.58 29.32 -8.43
C ALA A 255 -14.57 28.58 -7.53
N LYS A 256 -15.78 28.28 -8.04
CA LYS A 256 -16.79 27.52 -7.29
C LYS A 256 -16.32 26.10 -6.99
N GLU A 257 -15.61 25.49 -7.92
CA GLU A 257 -15.06 24.14 -7.76
C GLU A 257 -13.95 24.11 -6.71
N VAL A 258 -13.04 25.10 -6.73
CA VAL A 258 -12.00 25.26 -5.69
C VAL A 258 -12.62 25.48 -4.31
N ASP A 259 -13.58 26.40 -4.21
CA ASP A 259 -14.26 26.72 -2.96
C ASP A 259 -15.06 25.52 -2.39
N ALA A 260 -15.73 24.74 -3.26
CA ALA A 260 -16.38 23.49 -2.88
C ALA A 260 -15.39 22.43 -2.38
N LEU A 261 -14.26 22.25 -3.05
CA LEU A 261 -13.19 21.34 -2.64
C LEU A 261 -12.68 21.69 -1.23
N LEU A 262 -12.40 22.96 -0.97
CA LEU A 262 -11.88 23.42 0.32
C LEU A 262 -12.87 23.29 1.45
N ARG A 263 -14.15 23.58 1.19
CA ARG A 263 -15.21 23.29 2.17
C ARG A 263 -15.22 21.80 2.50
N GLY A 264 -15.16 20.92 1.49
CA GLY A 264 -15.10 19.48 1.69
C GLY A 264 -13.91 19.03 2.55
N ILE A 265 -12.71 19.60 2.33
CA ILE A 265 -11.52 19.32 3.15
C ILE A 265 -11.75 19.77 4.60
N ARG A 266 -12.14 21.03 4.81
CA ARG A 266 -12.35 21.62 6.14
C ARG A 266 -13.47 20.94 6.92
N ASP A 267 -14.56 20.57 6.24
CA ASP A 267 -15.69 19.86 6.85
C ASP A 267 -15.28 18.45 7.29
N ALA A 268 -14.52 17.73 6.47
CA ALA A 268 -13.99 16.43 6.85
C ALA A 268 -13.05 16.54 8.06
N GLU A 269 -12.16 17.52 8.09
CA GLU A 269 -11.27 17.75 9.23
C GLU A 269 -12.04 18.04 10.51
N ARG A 270 -13.03 18.95 10.46
CA ARG A 270 -13.87 19.27 11.62
C ARG A 270 -14.64 18.06 12.14
N GLU A 271 -15.20 17.25 11.24
CA GLU A 271 -15.96 16.07 11.62
C GLU A 271 -15.09 15.05 12.36
N TRP A 272 -13.87 14.81 11.87
CA TRP A 272 -12.91 13.91 12.53
C TRP A 272 -12.31 14.49 13.81
N GLN A 273 -12.15 15.81 13.92
CA GLN A 273 -11.75 16.44 15.19
C GLN A 273 -12.83 16.28 16.27
N ALA A 274 -14.11 16.39 15.89
CA ALA A 274 -15.24 16.20 16.80
C ALA A 274 -15.47 14.73 17.16
N ASP A 275 -15.08 13.80 16.29
CA ASP A 275 -15.26 12.36 16.46
C ASP A 275 -13.99 11.59 16.04
N PRO A 276 -12.95 11.55 16.90
CA PRO A 276 -11.61 11.10 16.51
C PRO A 276 -11.50 9.62 16.11
N GLN A 277 -12.41 8.77 16.60
CA GLN A 277 -12.51 7.36 16.22
C GLN A 277 -13.64 7.11 15.20
N GLY A 278 -14.38 8.14 14.81
CA GLY A 278 -15.49 8.07 13.87
C GLY A 278 -16.68 7.23 14.34
N LYS A 279 -16.96 7.19 15.65
CA LYS A 279 -18.04 6.39 16.27
C LYS A 279 -19.40 7.09 16.25
N GLY A 280 -19.41 8.39 16.01
CA GLY A 280 -20.59 9.21 15.85
C GLY A 280 -21.42 8.80 14.63
N SER A 281 -22.72 9.06 14.71
CA SER A 281 -23.71 8.62 13.72
C SER A 281 -23.37 9.04 12.27
N SER A 282 -22.73 10.20 12.09
CA SER A 282 -22.32 10.68 10.77
C SER A 282 -21.22 9.83 10.14
N LEU A 283 -20.06 9.71 10.80
CA LEU A 283 -18.92 8.95 10.28
C LEU A 283 -19.21 7.45 10.23
N ALA A 284 -19.84 6.88 11.26
CA ALA A 284 -20.30 5.49 11.25
C ALA A 284 -21.32 5.23 10.11
N GLY A 285 -22.24 6.18 9.89
CA GLY A 285 -23.19 6.11 8.77
C GLY A 285 -22.50 6.16 7.40
N LYS A 286 -21.46 6.98 7.24
CA LYS A 286 -20.63 7.03 6.03
C LYS A 286 -19.89 5.71 5.80
N ARG A 287 -19.36 5.06 6.84
CA ARG A 287 -18.75 3.72 6.73
C ARG A 287 -19.77 2.69 6.27
N ARG A 288 -20.92 2.58 6.93
CA ARG A 288 -21.98 1.63 6.54
C ARG A 288 -22.42 1.78 5.08
N ARG A 289 -22.56 3.02 4.58
CA ARG A 289 -22.87 3.26 3.16
C ARG A 289 -21.78 2.82 2.19
N ARG A 290 -20.51 2.88 2.60
CA ARG A 290 -19.37 2.44 1.78
C ARG A 290 -19.13 0.93 1.87
N ASN A 291 -19.61 0.26 2.92
CA ASN A 291 -19.40 -1.16 3.15
C ASN A 291 -20.33 -2.05 2.29
N VAL A 292 -20.26 -1.87 0.98
CA VAL A 292 -21.15 -2.54 0.02
C VAL A 292 -20.94 -4.06 -0.06
N TRP A 293 -19.83 -4.55 0.48
CA TRP A 293 -19.51 -5.97 0.55
C TRP A 293 -19.72 -6.60 1.92
N ALA A 294 -20.22 -5.84 2.90
CA ALA A 294 -20.32 -6.27 4.29
C ALA A 294 -18.98 -6.83 4.85
N ALA A 295 -17.87 -6.19 4.46
CA ALA A 295 -16.55 -6.49 4.97
C ALA A 295 -16.55 -6.37 6.50
N TRP A 296 -15.84 -7.27 7.17
CA TRP A 296 -15.65 -7.21 8.62
C TRP A 296 -14.97 -5.90 9.00
N GLN A 297 -15.50 -5.19 10.00
CA GLN A 297 -15.02 -3.86 10.41
C GLN A 297 -14.40 -3.83 11.81
N GLY A 298 -14.08 -4.99 12.39
CA GLY A 298 -13.36 -5.05 13.65
C GLY A 298 -11.94 -4.50 13.53
N VAL A 299 -11.45 -3.90 14.62
CA VAL A 299 -10.07 -3.41 14.76
C VAL A 299 -9.08 -4.52 14.45
N PHE A 300 -9.39 -5.76 14.87
CA PHE A 300 -8.64 -6.95 14.47
C PHE A 300 -9.43 -7.77 13.44
N GLU A 301 -8.71 -8.57 12.62
CA GLU A 301 -9.36 -9.59 11.78
C GLU A 301 -10.15 -10.57 12.66
N ARG A 302 -11.14 -11.26 12.07
CA ARG A 302 -11.87 -12.31 12.78
C ARG A 302 -10.86 -13.33 13.32
N GLU A 303 -11.17 -13.88 14.49
CA GLU A 303 -10.39 -14.98 15.10
C GLU A 303 -8.98 -14.61 15.59
N VAL A 304 -8.56 -13.34 15.50
CA VAL A 304 -7.31 -12.89 16.13
C VAL A 304 -7.48 -12.84 17.65
N THR A 305 -6.82 -13.77 18.34
CA THR A 305 -6.83 -13.86 19.80
C THR A 305 -5.72 -13.04 20.46
N ASP A 306 -4.56 -12.92 19.81
CA ASP A 306 -3.43 -12.13 20.32
C ASP A 306 -3.51 -10.68 19.85
N LYS A 307 -4.14 -9.84 20.67
CA LYS A 307 -4.18 -8.38 20.48
C LYS A 307 -2.92 -7.68 21.01
N GLY A 308 -1.98 -8.42 21.60
CA GLY A 308 -0.84 -8.01 22.45
C GLY A 308 -0.86 -6.57 22.92
N GLY A 309 -1.64 -6.39 23.97
CA GLY A 309 -1.69 -5.18 24.75
C GLY A 309 -2.60 -4.09 24.20
N LEU A 310 -3.04 -4.15 22.92
CA LEU A 310 -4.00 -3.16 22.43
C LEU A 310 -5.38 -3.44 23.02
N VAL A 311 -5.88 -2.50 23.82
CA VAL A 311 -7.18 -2.62 24.48
C VAL A 311 -8.28 -2.05 23.59
N THR A 312 -9.20 -2.92 23.19
CA THR A 312 -10.41 -2.55 22.44
C THR A 312 -11.68 -2.88 23.22
N VAL A 313 -12.78 -2.21 22.86
CA VAL A 313 -14.14 -2.47 23.37
C VAL A 313 -15.11 -2.53 22.20
N GLY A 314 -16.14 -3.37 22.30
CA GLY A 314 -17.08 -3.62 21.19
C GLY A 314 -16.61 -4.77 20.29
N GLU A 315 -17.33 -4.99 19.19
CA GLU A 315 -17.06 -6.03 18.20
C GLU A 315 -17.50 -5.55 16.81
N GLY A 316 -16.81 -6.00 15.76
CA GLY A 316 -17.17 -5.66 14.39
C GLY A 316 -17.14 -4.15 14.16
N GLU A 317 -18.21 -3.59 13.59
CA GLU A 317 -18.27 -2.14 13.30
C GLU A 317 -18.28 -1.24 14.55
N ASP A 318 -18.58 -1.81 15.72
CA ASP A 318 -18.58 -1.10 17.01
C ASP A 318 -17.27 -1.31 17.78
N GLU A 319 -16.33 -2.13 17.29
CA GLU A 319 -15.03 -2.31 17.94
C GLU A 319 -14.20 -1.03 17.82
N MET A 320 -13.73 -0.52 18.97
CA MET A 320 -12.95 0.73 19.03
C MET A 320 -11.82 0.64 20.05
N LEU A 321 -10.86 1.57 19.96
CA LEU A 321 -9.81 1.69 20.94
C LEU A 321 -10.38 2.25 22.25
N VAL A 322 -9.99 1.67 23.38
CA VAL A 322 -10.35 2.25 24.69
C VAL A 322 -9.59 3.57 24.88
N GLU A 323 -10.34 4.64 25.12
CA GLU A 323 -9.78 5.97 25.41
C GLU A 323 -9.01 5.94 26.74
N GLY A 324 -7.83 6.55 26.77
CA GLY A 324 -6.95 6.58 27.96
C GLY A 324 -6.16 5.29 28.23
N ALA A 325 -6.45 4.17 27.55
CA ALA A 325 -5.65 2.95 27.67
C ALA A 325 -4.27 3.11 27.01
N THR A 326 -3.21 2.62 27.68
CA THR A 326 -1.86 2.61 27.13
C THR A 326 -1.81 1.88 25.79
N ARG A 327 -1.12 2.47 24.80
CA ARG A 327 -0.91 1.81 23.50
C ARG A 327 0.36 0.95 23.56
N PRO A 328 0.35 -0.26 22.98
CA PRO A 328 1.48 -1.18 23.07
C PRO A 328 2.70 -0.77 22.23
N TRP A 329 2.58 0.31 21.44
CA TRP A 329 3.67 0.90 20.65
C TRP A 329 4.22 2.21 21.25
N ILE A 330 3.72 2.63 22.43
CA ILE A 330 4.24 3.80 23.17
C ILE A 330 5.48 3.41 23.97
#